data_AF-A0A4R1HHB3-F1
#
_entry.id   AF-A0A4R1HHB3-F1
#
_cell.length_a   1.000
_cell.length_b   1.000
_cell.length_c   1.000
_cell.angle_alpha   90.00
_cell.angle_beta   90.00
_cell.angle_gamma   90.00
#
_symmetry.space_group_name_H-M   'P 1'
#
loop_
_entity.id
_entity.type
_entity.pdbx_description
1 polymer ?
#
loop_
_entity_poly.entity_id
_entity_poly.type
_entity_poly.pdbx_seq_one_letter_code
_entity_poly.pdbx_strand_id
1 'polypeptide(L)'
;MRYPASEKLEIIRIVKQSHLPAKRTLDQLGIPRWTFYRWYDRYIEGGPEALEDRPSAPSRVWNRIPAGIHDQIIELALEQS
;
A
#
# COMPACT_ATOMS: atom_id res chain seq x y z
N MET A 1 5.74 11.15 -5.10
CA MET A 1 5.04 11.63 -3.90
C MET A 1 4.29 10.45 -3.30
N ARG A 2 4.57 10.08 -2.05
CA ARG A 2 3.94 8.91 -1.39
C ARG A 2 2.79 9.43 -0.54
N TYR A 3 1.56 9.15 -0.94
CA TYR A 3 0.38 9.55 -0.19
C TYR A 3 0.09 8.51 0.89
N PRO A 4 -0.03 8.91 2.17
CA PRO A 4 -0.55 8.03 3.22
C PRO A 4 -2.01 7.64 2.92
N ALA A 5 -2.48 6.56 3.53
CA ALA A 5 -3.85 6.07 3.31
C ALA A 5 -4.92 7.12 3.70
N SER A 6 -4.65 7.90 4.75
CA SER A 6 -5.50 9.01 5.20
C SER A 6 -5.69 10.07 4.11
N GLU A 7 -4.62 10.54 3.48
CA GLU A 7 -4.71 11.53 2.41
C GLU A 7 -5.48 10.98 1.20
N LYS A 8 -5.24 9.72 0.81
CA LYS A 8 -5.99 9.09 -0.29
C LYS A 8 -7.50 9.05 0.00
N LEU A 9 -7.88 8.75 1.24
CA LEU A 9 -9.27 8.74 1.66
C LEU A 9 -9.91 10.13 1.62
N GLU A 10 -9.19 11.15 2.07
CA GLU A 10 -9.66 12.53 2.02
C GLU A 10 -9.86 12.99 0.58
N ILE A 11 -8.93 12.68 -0.31
CA ILE A 11 -9.06 12.97 -1.75
C ILE A 11 -10.31 12.30 -2.33
N ILE A 12 -10.55 11.02 -2.00
CA ILE A 12 -11.76 10.30 -2.45
C ILE A 12 -13.02 10.96 -1.90
N ARG A 13 -13.04 11.38 -0.64
CA ARG A 13 -14.18 12.10 -0.03
C ARG A 13 -14.44 13.43 -0.72
N ILE A 14 -13.40 14.23 -0.96
CA ILE A 14 -13.49 15.52 -1.65
C ILE A 14 -14.05 15.34 -3.06
N VAL A 15 -13.55 14.36 -3.81
CA VAL A 15 -14.04 14.10 -5.17
C VAL A 15 -15.49 13.61 -5.16
N LYS A 16 -15.91 12.81 -4.17
CA LYS A 16 -17.31 12.33 -4.06
C LYS A 16 -18.29 13.42 -3.61
N GLN A 17 -17.87 14.35 -2.75
CA GLN A 17 -18.70 15.44 -2.25
C GLN A 17 -18.73 16.66 -3.19
N SER A 18 -17.73 16.78 -4.06
CA SER A 18 -17.68 17.85 -5.05
C SER A 18 -18.80 17.68 -6.07
N HIS A 19 -19.48 18.79 -6.35
CA HIS A 19 -20.46 18.89 -7.42
C HIS A 19 -19.78 19.14 -8.78
N LEU A 20 -18.46 19.36 -8.77
CA LEU A 20 -17.67 19.53 -9.97
C LEU A 20 -17.30 18.16 -10.57
N PRO A 21 -17.09 18.08 -11.90
CA PRO A 21 -16.59 16.87 -12.51
C PRO A 21 -15.27 16.43 -11.88
N ALA A 22 -15.11 15.14 -11.59
CA ALA A 22 -13.91 14.58 -10.95
C ALA A 22 -12.60 15.03 -11.63
N LYS A 23 -12.60 15.19 -12.95
CA LYS A 23 -11.46 15.73 -13.71
C LYS A 23 -11.01 17.09 -13.18
N ARG A 24 -11.94 18.05 -13.03
CA ARG A 24 -11.64 19.41 -12.58
C ARG A 24 -11.09 19.41 -11.16
N THR A 25 -11.70 18.63 -10.27
CA THR A 25 -11.26 18.49 -8.88
C THR A 25 -9.85 17.89 -8.80
N LEU A 26 -9.56 16.85 -9.59
CA LEU A 26 -8.25 16.21 -9.62
C LEU A 26 -7.16 17.10 -10.26
N ASP A 27 -7.50 17.83 -11.31
CA ASP A 27 -6.59 18.79 -11.96
C ASP A 27 -6.20 19.90 -10.96
N GLN A 28 -7.15 20.37 -10.14
CA GLN A 28 -6.89 21.37 -9.09
C GLN A 28 -6.03 20.83 -7.93
N LEU A 29 -6.19 19.54 -7.61
CA LEU A 29 -5.35 18.85 -6.62
C LEU A 29 -3.97 18.43 -7.19
N GLY A 30 -3.74 18.60 -8.50
CA GLY A 30 -2.51 18.17 -9.17
C GLY A 30 -2.35 16.64 -9.24
N ILE A 31 -3.45 15.88 -9.14
CA ILE A 31 -3.41 14.42 -9.08
C ILE A 31 -3.71 13.83 -10.46
N PRO A 32 -2.83 12.98 -11.01
CA PRO A 32 -3.12 12.28 -12.25
C PRO A 32 -4.34 11.38 -12.13
N ARG A 33 -5.23 11.43 -13.13
CA ARG A 33 -6.47 10.62 -13.16
C ARG A 33 -6.23 9.13 -12.96
N TRP A 34 -5.21 8.58 -13.62
CA TRP A 34 -4.89 7.16 -13.54
C TRP A 34 -4.52 6.73 -12.11
N THR A 35 -3.87 7.61 -11.35
CA THR A 35 -3.52 7.37 -9.95
C THR A 35 -4.77 7.37 -9.07
N PHE A 36 -5.66 8.35 -9.27
CA PHE A 36 -6.92 8.42 -8.54
C PHE A 36 -7.80 7.19 -8.77
N TYR A 37 -8.03 6.80 -10.02
CA TYR A 37 -8.88 5.64 -10.32
C TYR A 37 -8.31 4.35 -9.73
N ARG A 38 -6.97 4.15 -9.77
CA ARG A 38 -6.33 3.01 -9.12
C ARG A 38 -6.58 2.95 -7.60
N TRP A 39 -6.63 4.09 -6.92
CA TRP A 39 -6.99 4.15 -5.50
C TRP A 39 -8.48 3.92 -5.30
N TYR A 40 -9.31 4.50 -6.16
CA TYR A 40 -10.75 4.35 -6.10
C TYR A 40 -11.22 2.90 -6.28
N ASP A 41 -10.61 2.17 -7.22
CA ASP A 41 -10.88 0.75 -7.44
C ASP A 41 -10.55 -0.07 -6.19
N ARG A 42 -9.38 0.16 -5.58
CA ARG A 42 -8.99 -0.48 -4.31
C ARG A 42 -9.94 -0.15 -3.17
N TYR A 43 -10.41 1.10 -3.12
CA TYR A 43 -11.38 1.54 -2.12
C TYR A 43 -12.74 0.85 -2.30
N ILE A 44 -13.17 0.59 -3.54
CA ILE A 44 -14.39 -0.18 -3.81
C ILE A 44 -14.22 -1.64 -3.39
N GLU A 45 -13.06 -2.25 -3.69
CA GLU A 45 -12.81 -3.67 -3.43
C GLU A 45 -12.58 -4.00 -1.96
N GLY A 46 -11.89 -3.14 -1.21
CA GLY A 46 -11.46 -3.44 0.17
C GLY A 46 -11.53 -2.26 1.12
N GLY A 47 -12.29 -1.22 0.77
CA GLY A 47 -12.57 -0.10 1.66
C GLY A 47 -11.34 0.74 2.03
N PRO A 48 -11.39 1.43 3.18
CA PRO A 48 -10.30 2.27 3.66
C PRO A 48 -8.97 1.53 3.89
N GLU A 49 -9.04 0.29 4.37
CA GLU A 49 -7.87 -0.54 4.68
C GLU A 49 -7.08 -0.92 3.41
N ALA A 50 -7.76 -1.07 2.28
CA ALA A 50 -7.11 -1.38 0.99
C ALA A 50 -6.32 -0.20 0.38
N LEU A 51 -6.43 1.01 0.94
CA LEU A 51 -5.64 2.18 0.55
C LEU A 51 -4.29 2.23 1.25
N GLU A 52 -4.09 1.42 2.28
CA GLU A 52 -2.80 1.25 2.93
C GLU A 52 -1.75 0.76 1.94
N ASP A 53 -0.53 1.24 2.14
CA ASP A 53 0.56 0.85 1.29
C ASP A 53 0.98 -0.58 1.66
N ARG A 54 1.05 -1.46 0.65
CA ARG A 54 1.56 -2.81 0.90
C ARG A 54 3.06 -2.73 1.15
N PRO A 55 3.59 -3.41 2.17
CA PRO A 55 5.03 -3.44 2.39
C PRO A 55 5.71 -3.92 1.12
N SER A 56 6.71 -3.16 0.64
CA SER A 56 7.49 -3.51 -0.57
C SER A 56 8.34 -4.78 -0.38
N ALA A 57 8.39 -5.33 0.84
CA ALA A 57 9.05 -6.58 1.12
C ALA A 57 8.25 -7.74 0.48
N PRO A 58 8.87 -8.54 -0.41
CA PRO A 58 8.26 -9.78 -0.85
C PRO A 58 8.01 -10.64 0.39
N SER A 59 6.76 -11.05 0.60
CA SER A 59 6.42 -11.99 1.69
C SER A 59 7.21 -13.31 1.55
N ARG A 60 7.56 -13.66 0.31
CA ARG A 60 8.34 -14.84 -0.04
C ARG A 60 9.45 -14.45 -1.00
N VAL A 61 10.69 -14.53 -0.53
CA VAL A 61 11.89 -14.43 -1.36
C VAL A 61 12.32 -15.86 -1.67
N TRP A 62 12.61 -16.17 -2.94
CA TRP A 62 12.99 -17.52 -3.38
C TRP A 62 14.14 -18.14 -2.55
N ASN A 63 15.06 -17.30 -2.07
CA ASN A 63 16.24 -17.71 -1.29
C ASN A 63 16.10 -17.53 0.24
N ARG A 64 14.89 -17.28 0.77
CA ARG A 64 14.71 -17.15 2.22
C ARG A 64 14.50 -18.53 2.86
N ILE A 65 15.42 -18.91 3.74
CA ILE A 65 15.32 -20.12 4.57
C ILE A 65 14.15 -19.96 5.56
N PRO A 66 13.30 -21.00 5.76
CA PRO A 66 12.26 -20.99 6.79
C PRO A 66 12.82 -20.66 8.18
N ALA A 67 12.09 -19.86 8.97
CA ALA A 67 12.57 -19.37 10.26
C ALA A 67 13.08 -20.49 11.18
N GLY A 68 12.34 -21.61 11.28
CA GLY A 68 12.76 -22.74 12.11
C GLY A 68 14.08 -23.39 11.67
N ILE A 69 14.42 -23.39 10.37
CA ILE A 69 15.71 -23.91 9.89
C ILE A 69 16.82 -22.88 10.18
N HIS A 70 16.52 -21.60 10.05
CA HIS A 70 17.48 -20.53 10.38
C HIS A 70 17.84 -20.55 11.87
N ASP A 71 16.86 -20.74 12.75
CA ASP A 71 17.08 -20.82 14.20
C ASP A 71 17.93 -22.04 14.58
N GLN A 72 17.71 -23.19 13.92
CA GLN A 72 18.55 -24.39 14.09
C GLN A 72 20.01 -24.14 13.66
N ILE A 73 20.24 -23.39 12.57
CA ILE A 73 21.59 -23.05 12.11
C ILE A 73 22.30 -22.14 13.13
N ILE A 74 21.58 -21.17 13.69
CA ILE A 74 22.11 -20.28 14.74
C ILE A 74 22.46 -21.08 15.98
N GLU A 75 21.57 -21.95 16.44
CA GLU A 75 21.78 -22.80 17.61
C GLU A 75 23.02 -23.69 17.42
N LEU A 76 23.11 -24.39 16.28
CA LEU A 76 24.28 -25.20 15.94
C LEU A 76 25.57 -24.38 15.90
N ALA A 77 25.54 -23.16 15.36
CA ALA A 77 26.71 -22.29 15.30
C ALA A 77 27.15 -21.79 16.68
N LEU A 78 26.20 -21.57 17.60
CA LEU A 78 26.47 -21.20 18.99
C LEU A 78 27.04 -22.37 19.80
N GLU A 79 26.60 -23.59 19.54
CA GLU A 79 27.13 -24.81 20.18
C GLU A 79 28.57 -25.15 19.75
N GLN A 80 28.97 -24.74 18.55
CA GLN A 80 30.31 -24.99 17.99
C GLN A 80 31.34 -23.89 18.32
N SER A 81 30.95 -22.89 19.12
CA SER A 81 31.81 -21.79 19.59
C SER A 81 32.35 -22.04 20.99
#